data_AF-A0A1K2IXG5-F1
#
_entry.id   AF-A0A1K2IXG5-F1
#
_cell.length_a   1.000
_cell.length_b   1.000
_cell.length_c   1.000
_cell.angle_alpha   90.00
_cell.angle_beta   90.00
_cell.angle_gamma   90.00
#
_symmetry.space_group_name_H-M   'P 1'
#
loop_
_entity.id
_entity.type
_entity.pdbx_description
1 polymer ?
#
loop_
_entity_poly.entity_id
_entity_poly.type
_entity_poly.pdbx_seq_one_letter_code
_entity_poly.pdbx_strand_id
1 'polypeptide(L)'
;MDRKRVQQNNEVITDYITKDDTNLFLTQFRIYDIAISINAYNIANNYNLALYKTIFIDENGNIKHNFSDKNSYGNILEDFEEIKTNTVKKLSKLWNIKKEDITPCNVCEFRYCCTTTYLPEKGKNGYTVDCNYNPYTAEFN
;
A
#
# COMPACT_ATOMS: atom_id res chain seq x y z
N MET A 1 -22.14 -21.21 11.37
CA MET A 1 -22.96 -21.77 10.28
C MET A 1 -23.52 -20.57 9.55
N ASP A 2 -22.89 -20.12 8.47
CA ASP A 2 -23.60 -19.44 7.39
C ASP A 2 -22.72 -19.40 6.14
N ARG A 3 -23.39 -19.61 5.01
CA ARG A 3 -22.81 -20.21 3.82
C ARG A 3 -22.06 -19.16 3.00
N LYS A 4 -20.76 -19.41 2.80
CA LYS A 4 -19.97 -18.77 1.73
C LYS A 4 -20.69 -18.97 0.40
N ARG A 5 -21.20 -17.89 -0.19
CA ARG A 5 -21.63 -17.88 -1.60
C ARG A 5 -20.63 -17.04 -2.39
N VAL A 6 -19.55 -17.70 -2.81
CA VAL A 6 -18.76 -17.20 -3.93
C VAL A 6 -19.60 -17.46 -5.17
N GLN A 7 -20.12 -16.41 -5.79
CA GLN A 7 -20.79 -16.54 -7.08
C GLN A 7 -19.76 -16.16 -8.15
N GLN A 8 -19.18 -17.19 -8.77
CA GLN A 8 -18.19 -17.02 -9.81
C GLN A 8 -18.92 -16.83 -11.14
N ASN A 9 -18.98 -15.59 -11.61
CA ASN A 9 -19.22 -15.29 -13.02
C ASN A 9 -17.86 -14.94 -13.63
N ASN A 10 -17.54 -15.50 -14.80
CA ASN A 10 -16.20 -15.58 -15.39
C ASN A 10 -15.50 -14.22 -15.68
N GLU A 11 -16.08 -13.08 -15.33
CA GLU A 11 -15.54 -11.74 -15.61
C GLU A 11 -15.50 -10.80 -14.39
N VAL A 12 -16.14 -11.15 -13.26
CA VAL A 12 -16.19 -10.27 -12.07
C VAL A 12 -16.08 -11.11 -10.80
N ILE A 13 -15.04 -10.83 -10.00
CA ILE A 13 -14.94 -11.31 -8.63
C ILE A 13 -15.70 -10.31 -7.76
N THR A 14 -16.84 -10.73 -7.21
CA THR A 14 -17.61 -9.94 -6.23
C THR A 14 -17.34 -10.49 -4.85
N ASP A 15 -16.56 -9.77 -4.05
CA ASP A 15 -16.31 -10.09 -2.64
C ASP A 15 -17.32 -9.36 -1.74
N TYR A 16 -18.11 -10.13 -0.99
CA TYR A 16 -19.02 -9.58 0.01
C TYR A 16 -18.27 -9.41 1.33
N ILE A 17 -17.93 -8.17 1.66
CA ILE A 17 -17.19 -7.79 2.87
C ILE A 17 -18.20 -7.56 4.00
N THR A 18 -18.08 -8.29 5.10
CA THR A 18 -18.85 -8.06 6.33
C THR A 18 -18.12 -7.07 7.24
N LYS A 19 -18.84 -6.45 8.20
CA LYS A 19 -18.30 -5.43 9.12
C LYS A 19 -17.09 -5.92 9.95
N ASP A 20 -16.96 -7.23 10.15
CA ASP A 20 -15.88 -7.84 10.93
C ASP A 20 -14.67 -8.26 10.08
N ASP A 21 -14.69 -8.06 8.75
CA ASP A 21 -13.59 -8.42 7.85
C ASP A 21 -12.51 -7.32 7.74
N THR A 22 -12.23 -6.60 8.82
CA THR A 22 -11.14 -5.60 8.88
C THR A 22 -9.78 -6.18 8.46
N ASN A 23 -9.63 -7.51 8.56
CA ASN A 23 -8.47 -8.25 8.10
C ASN A 23 -8.21 -8.15 6.57
N LEU A 24 -9.20 -7.77 5.75
CA LEU A 24 -9.03 -7.58 4.30
C LEU A 24 -8.13 -6.39 3.95
N PHE A 25 -8.04 -5.39 4.83
CA PHE A 25 -7.20 -4.21 4.65
C PHE A 25 -5.85 -4.32 5.36
N LEU A 26 -5.58 -5.47 6.02
CA LEU A 26 -4.29 -5.70 6.64
C LEU A 26 -3.22 -5.76 5.57
N THR A 27 -2.15 -5.05 5.85
CA THR A 27 -0.99 -5.01 4.99
C THR A 27 -0.21 -6.31 5.15
N GLN A 28 -0.46 -7.26 4.25
CA GLN A 28 0.26 -8.51 4.16
C GLN A 28 0.68 -8.74 2.71
N PHE A 29 1.92 -9.14 2.48
CA PHE A 29 2.37 -9.50 1.16
C PHE A 29 1.94 -10.94 0.85
N ARG A 30 1.27 -11.12 -0.29
CA ARG A 30 0.95 -12.42 -0.87
C ARG A 30 1.48 -12.45 -2.30
N ILE A 31 1.83 -13.65 -2.79
CA ILE A 31 2.33 -13.82 -4.16
C ILE A 31 1.33 -13.32 -5.21
N TYR A 32 0.02 -13.39 -4.93
CA TYR A 32 -1.02 -12.89 -5.82
C TYR A 32 -1.15 -11.36 -5.83
N ASP A 33 -0.49 -10.64 -4.90
CA ASP A 33 -0.47 -9.19 -4.80
C ASP A 33 0.77 -8.60 -5.53
N ILE A 34 1.11 -9.13 -6.70
CA ILE A 34 2.19 -8.60 -7.54
C ILE A 34 1.64 -8.03 -8.84
N ALA A 35 2.23 -6.93 -9.30
CA ALA A 35 1.92 -6.36 -10.60
C ALA A 35 3.06 -6.64 -11.58
N ILE A 36 2.78 -7.48 -12.57
CA ILE A 36 3.74 -7.83 -13.62
C ILE A 36 3.28 -7.17 -14.93
N SER A 37 3.80 -5.96 -15.17
CA SER A 37 3.62 -5.27 -16.45
C SER A 37 4.79 -4.31 -16.70
N ILE A 38 5.02 -3.94 -17.96
CA ILE A 38 6.05 -2.94 -18.31
C ILE A 38 5.81 -1.60 -17.60
N ASN A 39 4.53 -1.22 -17.44
CA ASN A 39 4.13 -0.01 -16.74
C ASN A 39 4.45 -0.08 -15.25
N ALA A 40 4.11 -1.20 -14.60
CA ALA A 40 4.42 -1.42 -13.19
C ALA A 40 5.93 -1.41 -12.96
N TYR A 41 6.71 -2.06 -13.82
CA TYR A 41 8.17 -2.05 -13.74
C TYR A 41 8.74 -0.63 -13.88
N ASN A 42 8.29 0.13 -14.88
CA ASN A 42 8.76 1.51 -15.08
C ASN A 42 8.46 2.42 -13.88
N ILE A 43 7.29 2.23 -13.25
CA ILE A 43 6.96 2.92 -12.00
C ILE A 43 7.87 2.45 -10.88
N ALA A 44 7.98 1.14 -10.67
CA ALA A 44 8.72 0.54 -9.56
C ALA A 44 10.25 0.82 -9.63
N ASN A 45 10.79 1.00 -10.83
CA ASN A 45 12.18 1.38 -11.05
C ASN A 45 12.47 2.82 -10.60
N ASN A 46 11.47 3.69 -10.61
CA ASN A 46 11.63 5.10 -10.27
C ASN A 46 11.02 5.48 -8.90
N TYR A 47 10.02 4.72 -8.45
CA TYR A 47 9.20 4.99 -7.27
C TYR A 47 8.79 3.69 -6.57
N ASN A 48 8.25 3.77 -5.36
CA ASN A 48 7.64 2.61 -4.71
C ASN A 48 6.23 2.38 -5.28
N LEU A 49 6.01 1.22 -5.91
CA LEU A 49 4.75 0.87 -6.58
C LEU A 49 3.51 0.94 -5.66
N ALA A 50 3.69 0.68 -4.37
CA ALA A 50 2.60 0.72 -3.39
C ALA A 50 2.34 2.12 -2.82
N LEU A 51 3.38 2.97 -2.75
CA LEU A 51 3.28 4.32 -2.17
C LEU A 51 2.93 5.38 -3.22
N TYR A 52 3.46 5.25 -4.43
CA TYR A 52 3.47 6.34 -5.40
C TYR A 52 2.06 6.72 -5.84
N LYS A 53 1.66 7.97 -5.54
CA LYS A 53 0.35 8.55 -5.89
C LYS A 53 -0.86 7.74 -5.40
N THR A 54 -0.67 6.91 -4.38
CA THR A 54 -1.78 6.23 -3.71
C THR A 54 -2.22 7.02 -2.49
N ILE A 55 -3.53 7.02 -2.27
CA ILE A 55 -4.20 7.63 -1.11
C ILE A 55 -5.34 6.71 -0.67
N PHE A 56 -5.70 6.84 0.59
CA PHE A 56 -6.87 6.23 1.20
C PHE A 56 -7.72 7.33 1.83
N ILE A 57 -9.04 7.24 1.72
CA ILE A 57 -9.96 8.19 2.33
C ILE A 57 -10.80 7.41 3.32
N ASP A 58 -10.72 7.79 4.60
CA ASP A 58 -11.49 7.12 5.64
C ASP A 58 -12.95 7.60 5.69
N GLU A 59 -13.76 6.97 6.53
CA GLU A 59 -15.19 7.27 6.68
C GLU A 59 -15.49 8.70 7.14
N ASN A 60 -14.51 9.40 7.69
CA ASN A 60 -14.61 10.79 8.13
C ASN A 60 -14.07 11.77 7.06
N GLY A 61 -13.69 11.26 5.89
CA GLY A 61 -13.12 12.06 4.79
C GLY A 61 -11.64 12.38 4.97
N ASN A 62 -10.95 11.82 5.96
CA ASN A 62 -9.51 12.09 6.15
C ASN A 62 -8.71 11.42 5.04
N ILE A 63 -7.79 12.17 4.45
CA ILE A 63 -6.86 11.69 3.42
C ILE A 63 -5.64 11.10 4.11
N LYS A 64 -5.46 9.79 3.96
CA LYS A 64 -4.40 8.96 4.53
C LYS A 64 -3.61 8.27 3.42
N HIS A 65 -2.52 7.59 3.75
CA HIS A 65 -1.85 6.75 2.76
C HIS A 65 -2.56 5.40 2.55
N ASN A 66 -2.89 4.71 3.63
CA ASN A 66 -3.61 3.44 3.64
C ASN A 66 -4.55 3.38 4.86
N PHE A 67 -5.25 2.25 5.03
CA PHE A 67 -6.15 2.04 6.16
C PHE A 67 -5.44 2.06 7.53
N SER A 68 -4.21 1.53 7.59
CA SER A 68 -3.42 1.39 8.82
C SER A 68 -2.68 2.67 9.22
N ASP A 69 -2.65 3.69 8.37
CA ASP A 69 -1.96 4.94 8.62
C ASP A 69 -2.70 5.75 9.68
N LYS A 70 -1.99 6.02 10.77
CA LYS A 70 -2.51 6.79 11.90
C LYS A 70 -2.50 8.29 11.61
N ASN A 71 -1.75 8.74 10.60
CA ASN A 71 -1.65 10.14 10.22
C ASN A 71 -2.71 10.49 9.18
N SER A 72 -3.32 11.65 9.33
CA SER A 72 -4.08 12.30 8.26
C SER A 72 -3.23 13.41 7.63
N TYR A 73 -3.25 13.48 6.30
CA TYR A 73 -2.53 14.48 5.52
C TYR A 73 -3.42 15.68 5.15
N GLY A 74 -4.73 15.55 5.28
CA GLY A 74 -5.75 16.55 5.00
C GLY A 74 -7.14 15.92 5.04
N ASN A 75 -8.16 16.64 4.59
CA ASN A 75 -9.53 16.12 4.50
C ASN A 75 -10.13 16.43 3.13
N ILE A 76 -10.88 15.49 2.54
CA ILE A 76 -11.47 15.68 1.20
C ILE A 76 -12.53 16.79 1.16
N LEU A 77 -13.03 17.20 2.32
CA LEU A 77 -13.96 18.32 2.44
C LEU A 77 -13.25 19.69 2.48
N GLU A 78 -11.92 19.72 2.50
CA GLU A 78 -11.15 20.97 2.38
C GLU A 78 -11.25 21.55 0.96
N ASP A 79 -10.91 22.83 0.82
CA ASP A 79 -10.86 23.48 -0.48
C ASP A 79 -9.86 22.78 -1.42
N PHE A 80 -10.19 22.75 -2.71
CA PHE A 80 -9.34 22.08 -3.70
C PHE A 80 -7.91 22.63 -3.75
N GLU A 81 -7.72 23.94 -3.62
CA GLU A 81 -6.38 24.53 -3.62
C GLU A 81 -5.60 24.21 -2.34
N GLU A 82 -6.27 24.04 -1.20
CA GLU A 82 -5.66 23.54 0.04
C GLU A 82 -5.17 22.10 -0.15
N ILE A 83 -6.01 21.22 -0.71
CA ILE A 83 -5.64 19.83 -0.98
C ILE A 83 -4.46 19.77 -1.94
N LYS A 84 -4.52 20.53 -3.04
CA LYS A 84 -3.49 20.55 -4.10
C LYS A 84 -2.16 21.12 -3.62
N THR A 85 -2.19 22.10 -2.73
CA THR A 85 -0.98 22.80 -2.27
C THR A 85 -0.36 22.12 -1.06
N ASN A 86 -1.17 21.77 -0.05
CA ASN A 86 -0.68 21.31 1.25
C ASN A 86 -0.79 19.79 1.40
N THR A 87 -1.96 19.21 1.11
CA THR A 87 -2.18 17.76 1.28
C THR A 87 -1.29 16.95 0.34
N VAL A 88 -1.27 17.29 -0.95
CA VAL A 88 -0.38 16.68 -1.95
C VAL A 88 1.09 16.84 -1.57
N LYS A 89 1.49 18.00 -1.01
CA LYS A 89 2.87 18.23 -0.57
C LYS A 89 3.28 17.39 0.64
N LYS A 90 2.35 17.08 1.54
CA LYS A 90 2.63 16.15 2.66
C LYS A 90 2.72 14.72 2.16
N LEU A 91 1.79 14.29 1.31
CA LEU A 91 1.77 12.95 0.69
C LEU A 91 2.99 12.69 -0.20
N SER A 92 3.46 13.69 -0.95
CA SER A 92 4.60 13.54 -1.85
C SER A 92 5.88 13.14 -1.11
N LYS A 93 6.01 13.46 0.18
CA LYS A 93 7.12 12.98 1.02
C LYS A 93 7.12 11.45 1.12
N LEU A 94 5.96 10.83 1.25
CA LEU A 94 5.81 9.37 1.24
C LEU A 94 6.00 8.80 -0.17
N TRP A 95 5.40 9.43 -1.19
CA TRP A 95 5.46 8.96 -2.58
C TRP A 95 6.89 8.89 -3.14
N ASN A 96 7.79 9.69 -2.59
CA ASN A 96 9.20 9.73 -2.97
C ASN A 96 10.08 8.70 -2.24
N ILE A 97 9.55 7.94 -1.28
CA ILE A 97 10.30 6.85 -0.61
C ILE A 97 10.36 5.66 -1.57
N LYS A 98 11.56 5.26 -1.99
CA LYS A 98 11.74 4.11 -2.88
C LYS A 98 11.93 2.81 -2.08
N LYS A 99 11.60 1.67 -2.70
CA LYS A 99 11.87 0.35 -2.07
C LYS A 99 13.37 0.12 -1.84
N GLU A 100 14.25 0.75 -2.60
CA GLU A 100 15.71 0.74 -2.41
C GLU A 100 16.15 1.41 -1.10
N ASP A 101 15.34 2.32 -0.55
CA ASP A 101 15.62 3.04 0.70
C ASP A 101 15.00 2.36 1.94
N ILE A 102 14.27 1.24 1.74
CA ILE A 102 13.51 0.55 2.77
C ILE A 102 14.14 -0.82 3.03
N THR A 103 14.53 -1.10 4.27
CA THR A 103 14.94 -2.45 4.68
C THR A 103 13.71 -3.26 5.14
N PRO A 104 13.53 -4.53 4.70
CA PRO A 104 14.40 -5.32 3.84
C PRO A 104 14.07 -5.23 2.34
N CYS A 105 13.13 -4.37 1.93
CA CYS A 105 12.67 -4.26 0.54
C CYS A 105 13.79 -3.95 -0.48
N ASN A 106 14.88 -3.31 -0.05
CA ASN A 106 16.01 -2.94 -0.88
C ASN A 106 16.72 -4.13 -1.51
N VAL A 107 16.75 -5.28 -0.81
CA VAL A 107 17.35 -6.53 -1.30
C VAL A 107 16.33 -7.57 -1.75
N CYS A 108 15.03 -7.27 -1.66
CA CYS A 108 13.97 -8.21 -2.01
C CYS A 108 13.84 -8.40 -3.53
N GLU A 109 13.74 -9.66 -3.97
CA GLU A 109 13.50 -10.08 -5.36
C GLU A 109 12.17 -9.54 -5.91
N PHE A 110 11.18 -9.30 -5.05
CA PHE A 110 9.88 -8.75 -5.43
C PHE A 110 9.84 -7.22 -5.48
N ARG A 111 10.97 -6.52 -5.26
CA ARG A 111 10.96 -5.04 -5.11
C ARG A 111 10.36 -4.30 -6.31
N TYR A 112 10.46 -4.86 -7.52
CA TYR A 112 9.92 -4.21 -8.73
C TYR A 112 8.49 -4.64 -9.10
N CYS A 113 7.85 -5.51 -8.34
CA CYS A 113 6.48 -5.98 -8.61
C CYS A 113 5.56 -6.02 -7.38
N CYS A 114 6.10 -5.92 -6.16
CA CYS A 114 5.33 -5.92 -4.92
C CYS A 114 4.47 -4.66 -4.79
N THR A 115 3.15 -4.84 -4.67
CA THR A 115 2.18 -3.74 -4.50
C THR A 115 1.71 -3.56 -3.05
N THR A 116 2.27 -4.32 -2.10
CA THR A 116 1.86 -4.27 -0.70
C THR A 116 2.15 -2.91 -0.07
N THR A 117 1.11 -2.34 0.54
CA THR A 117 1.04 -0.96 1.04
C THR A 117 1.61 -0.77 2.43
N TYR A 118 2.80 -1.30 2.73
CA TYR A 118 3.46 -1.02 4.02
C TYR A 118 3.85 0.45 4.11
N LEU A 119 3.48 1.09 5.22
CA LEU A 119 3.94 2.43 5.55
C LEU A 119 5.34 2.32 6.20
N PRO A 120 6.41 2.83 5.56
CA PRO A 120 7.76 2.67 6.10
C PRO A 120 7.96 3.53 7.33
N GLU A 121 8.52 2.94 8.38
CA GLU A 121 8.89 3.65 9.60
C GLU A 121 10.28 4.26 9.42
N LYS A 122 10.44 5.54 9.80
CA LYS A 122 11.73 6.22 9.72
C LYS A 122 12.54 5.95 10.99
N GLY A 123 13.56 5.10 10.87
CA GLY A 123 14.53 4.80 11.92
C GLY A 123 15.78 5.69 11.86
N LYS A 124 16.77 5.36 12.69
CA LYS A 124 18.09 6.04 12.71
C LYS A 124 18.90 5.82 11.43
N ASN A 125 18.72 4.64 10.81
CA ASN A 125 19.55 4.18 9.69
C ASN A 125 18.80 4.18 8.34
N GLY A 126 17.61 4.77 8.25
CA GLY A 126 16.79 4.76 7.05
C GLY A 126 15.35 4.34 7.31
N TYR A 127 14.65 3.90 6.26
CA TYR A 127 13.29 3.40 6.38
C TYR A 127 13.26 1.88 6.59
N THR A 128 12.31 1.42 7.40
CA THR A 128 12.12 0.00 7.68
C THR A 128 10.65 -0.38 7.57
N VAL A 129 10.38 -1.61 7.17
CA VAL A 129 9.04 -2.22 7.23
C VAL A 129 9.12 -3.59 7.87
N ASP A 130 8.10 -3.96 8.64
CA ASP A 130 7.92 -5.31 9.13
C ASP A 130 7.11 -6.11 8.11
N CYS A 131 7.82 -6.73 7.16
CA CYS A 131 7.22 -7.51 6.08
C CYS A 131 7.14 -8.98 6.48
N ASN A 132 6.01 -9.62 6.22
CA ASN A 132 5.81 -11.06 6.40
C ASN A 132 6.60 -11.95 5.41
N TYR A 133 7.54 -11.38 4.63
CA TYR A 133 8.40 -12.11 3.72
C TYR A 133 9.86 -11.73 3.96
N ASN A 134 10.72 -12.74 4.13
CA ASN A 134 12.14 -12.57 4.37
C ASN A 134 12.95 -12.83 3.09
N PRO A 135 13.54 -11.79 2.46
CA PRO A 135 14.30 -11.95 1.22
C PRO A 135 15.67 -12.63 1.41
N TYR A 136 16.15 -12.81 2.65
CA TYR A 136 17.40 -13.52 2.92
C TYR A 136 17.24 -15.03 2.94
N THR A 137 16.05 -15.52 3.33
CA THR A 137 15.71 -16.95 3.37
C THR A 137 14.74 -17.36 2.27
N ALA A 138 14.12 -16.39 1.60
CA ALA A 138 13.04 -16.55 0.64
C ALA A 138 11.79 -17.23 1.21
N GLU A 139 11.48 -16.97 2.49
CA GLU A 139 10.36 -17.59 3.22
C GLU A 139 9.34 -16.56 3.72
N PHE A 140 8.08 -17.00 3.83
CA PHE A 140 7.02 -16.23 4.48
C PHE A 140 6.95 -16.58 5.96
N ASN A 141 6.69 -15.56 6.79
CA ASN A 141 6.42 -15.68 8.22
C ASN A 141 4.91 -15.70 8.49
#